data_AF-A0ABD0RQG8-F1
#
_entry.id   AF-A0ABD0RQG8-F1
#
_cell.length_a   1.000
_cell.length_b   1.000
_cell.length_c   1.000
_cell.angle_alpha   90.00
_cell.angle_beta   90.00
_cell.angle_gamma   90.00
#
_symmetry.space_group_name_H-M   'P 1'
#
loop_
_entity.id
_entity.type
_entity.pdbx_description
1 polymer ?
#
loop_
_entity_poly.entity_id
_entity_poly.type
_entity_poly.pdbx_seq_one_letter_code
_entity_poly.pdbx_strand_id
1 'polypeptide(L)'
;PCHILARIGHTVRLGALLPTRQQSRIQGALNRALVHLRQSGNNFLPYNLSLEVLPGVHVQGVSAVLAFPQSHEELIQVEFMSSFLEIPFISIIEQGEPLKTQ
;
A
#
# COMPACT_ATOMS: atom_id res chain seq x y z
N PRO A 1 22.01 10.51 10.42
CA PRO A 1 21.91 10.24 8.97
C PRO A 1 22.21 8.76 8.68
N CYS A 2 21.19 7.98 8.32
CA CYS A 2 21.26 6.52 8.25
C CYS A 2 21.88 6.06 6.92
N HIS A 3 23.20 5.88 6.87
CA HIS A 3 23.93 5.35 5.70
C HIS A 3 23.68 3.85 5.43
N ILE A 4 22.90 3.16 6.27
CA ILE A 4 22.54 1.75 6.10
C ILE A 4 21.55 1.57 4.94
N LEU A 5 20.66 2.55 4.72
CA LEU A 5 19.62 2.48 3.68
C LEU A 5 20.19 2.65 2.25
N ALA A 6 21.36 3.26 2.10
CA ALA A 6 22.00 3.47 0.79
C ALA A 6 22.74 2.23 0.26
N ARG A 7 22.99 1.20 1.09
CA ARG A 7 23.64 -0.06 0.66
C ARG A 7 22.64 -1.16 0.28
N ILE A 8 21.34 -0.94 0.48
CA ILE A 8 20.26 -1.89 0.27
C ILE A 8 19.42 -1.35 -0.90
N GLY A 9 19.94 -1.47 -2.13
CA GLY A 9 19.17 -1.18 -3.34
C GLY A 9 18.09 -2.25 -3.59
N HIS A 10 17.14 -2.39 -2.67
CA HIS A 10 16.18 -3.50 -2.65
C HIS A 10 14.76 -2.97 -2.50
N THR A 11 13.89 -3.41 -3.41
CA THR A 11 12.47 -3.08 -3.56
C THR A 11 11.70 -2.95 -2.24
N VAL A 12 10.97 -1.85 -2.08
CA VAL A 12 9.91 -1.71 -1.09
C VAL A 12 8.66 -2.45 -1.59
N ARG A 13 8.17 -3.39 -0.81
CA ARG A 13 6.99 -4.19 -1.13
C ARG A 13 5.80 -3.74 -0.30
N LEU A 14 4.68 -3.52 -0.96
CA LEU A 14 3.39 -3.27 -0.35
C LEU A 14 2.49 -4.48 -0.56
N GLY A 15 1.78 -4.91 0.47
CA GLY A 15 0.65 -5.83 0.31
C GLY A 15 -0.60 -5.07 -0.15
N ALA A 16 -1.56 -5.75 -0.77
CA ALA A 16 -2.88 -5.19 -1.08
C ALA A 16 -4.01 -6.17 -0.76
N LEU A 17 -4.90 -5.76 0.14
CA LEU A 17 -6.16 -6.40 0.47
C LEU A 17 -7.27 -5.90 -0.45
N LEU A 18 -7.49 -6.63 -1.55
CA LEU A 18 -8.46 -6.25 -2.57
C LEU A 18 -9.90 -6.62 -2.16
N PRO A 19 -10.90 -5.78 -2.51
CA PRO A 19 -12.29 -6.04 -2.17
C PRO A 19 -12.88 -7.10 -3.09
N THR A 20 -13.75 -7.96 -2.57
CA THR A 20 -14.37 -9.06 -3.32
C THR A 20 -15.31 -8.59 -4.43
N ARG A 21 -16.03 -7.48 -4.23
CA ARG A 21 -17.01 -6.95 -5.20
C ARG A 21 -16.43 -6.07 -6.30
N GLN A 22 -15.21 -5.53 -6.14
CA GLN A 22 -14.61 -4.57 -7.07
C GLN A 22 -13.14 -4.85 -7.41
N GLN A 23 -12.69 -6.10 -7.22
CA GLN A 23 -11.29 -6.50 -7.38
C GLN A 23 -10.67 -6.04 -8.72
N SER A 24 -11.38 -6.24 -9.84
CA SER A 24 -10.88 -5.89 -11.18
C SER A 24 -10.67 -4.38 -11.35
N ARG A 25 -11.58 -3.54 -10.83
CA ARG A 25 -11.49 -2.08 -10.88
C ARG A 25 -10.28 -1.58 -10.11
N ILE A 26 -10.11 -2.07 -8.88
CA ILE A 26 -9.00 -1.66 -8.01
C ILE A 26 -7.66 -2.18 -8.54
N GLN A 27 -7.61 -3.44 -8.99
CA GLN A 27 -6.41 -3.99 -9.60
C GLN A 27 -6.01 -3.22 -10.86
N GLY A 28 -6.97 -2.83 -11.70
CA GLY A 28 -6.71 -1.98 -12.86
C GLY A 28 -6.17 -0.60 -12.48
N ALA A 29 -6.71 0.02 -11.42
CA ALA A 29 -6.21 1.29 -10.90
C ALA A 29 -4.79 1.18 -10.33
N LEU A 30 -4.52 0.13 -9.54
CA LEU A 30 -3.19 -0.17 -9.00
C LEU A 30 -2.18 -0.40 -10.12
N ASN A 31 -2.52 -1.21 -11.13
CA ASN A 31 -1.65 -1.45 -12.28
C ASN A 31 -1.32 -0.15 -13.02
N ARG A 32 -2.32 0.73 -13.24
CA ARG A 32 -2.07 2.04 -13.85
C ARG A 32 -1.17 2.90 -12.98
N ALA A 33 -1.39 2.97 -11.67
CA ALA A 33 -0.56 3.73 -10.75
C ALA A 33 0.89 3.22 -10.74
N LEU A 34 1.09 1.91 -10.70
CA LEU A 34 2.42 1.29 -10.76
C LEU A 34 3.15 1.58 -12.07
N VAL A 35 2.45 1.54 -13.21
CA VAL A 35 3.04 1.91 -14.50
C VAL A 35 3.47 3.38 -14.49
N HIS A 36 2.63 4.29 -13.98
CA HIS A 36 2.98 5.70 -13.85
C HIS A 36 4.18 5.91 -12.93
N LEU A 37 4.24 5.22 -11.78
CA LEU A 37 5.38 5.32 -10.85
C LEU A 37 6.68 4.83 -11.50
N ARG A 38 6.64 3.72 -12.26
CA ARG A 38 7.81 3.19 -12.99
C ARG A 38 8.29 4.15 -14.08
N GLN A 39 7.35 4.74 -14.83
CA GLN A 39 7.65 5.66 -15.94
C GLN A 39 8.06 7.05 -15.46
N SER A 40 7.57 7.48 -14.29
CA SER A 40 7.85 8.79 -13.73
C SER A 40 9.33 8.96 -13.38
N GLY A 41 10.10 7.88 -13.24
CA GLY A 41 11.57 7.89 -13.19
C GLY A 41 12.18 8.68 -12.03
N ASN A 42 11.37 9.20 -11.12
CA ASN A 42 11.78 10.24 -10.17
C ASN A 42 11.40 9.82 -8.75
N ASN A 43 12.43 9.61 -7.91
CA ASN A 43 12.58 9.96 -6.49
C ASN A 43 11.37 9.96 -5.53
N PHE A 44 10.26 9.29 -5.84
CA PHE A 44 9.12 9.16 -4.92
C PHE A 44 9.52 8.46 -3.62
N LEU A 45 10.47 7.54 -3.74
CA LEU A 45 11.09 6.87 -2.63
C LEU A 45 12.56 7.31 -2.55
N PRO A 46 13.06 7.62 -1.34
CA PRO A 46 14.46 7.98 -1.18
C PRO A 46 15.36 6.80 -1.54
N TYR A 47 16.63 7.06 -1.87
CA TYR A 47 17.67 6.04 -2.06
C TYR A 47 17.49 5.05 -3.24
N ASN A 48 16.82 5.44 -4.35
CA ASN A 48 16.60 4.59 -5.53
C ASN A 48 15.80 3.30 -5.26
N LEU A 49 14.89 3.33 -4.27
CA LEU A 49 14.02 2.20 -3.97
C LEU A 49 12.95 2.01 -5.06
N SER A 50 12.65 0.77 -5.42
CA SER A 50 11.54 0.40 -6.31
C SER A 50 10.29 -0.01 -5.51
N LEU A 51 9.10 0.13 -6.09
CA LEU A 51 7.83 -0.22 -5.45
C LEU A 51 7.18 -1.43 -6.13
N GLU A 52 6.76 -2.40 -5.33
CA GLU A 52 5.98 -3.57 -5.76
C GLU A 52 4.70 -3.68 -4.92
N VAL A 53 3.57 -4.03 -5.54
CA VAL A 53 2.31 -4.29 -4.82
C VAL A 53 1.92 -5.75 -5.06
N LEU A 54 1.80 -6.51 -3.98
CA LEU A 54 1.46 -7.94 -4.00
C LEU A 54 -0.02 -8.12 -3.65
N PRO A 55 -0.80 -8.88 -4.43
CA PRO A 55 -2.17 -9.21 -4.07
C PRO A 55 -2.20 -10.18 -2.88
N GLY A 56 -3.03 -9.88 -1.88
CA GLY A 56 -3.22 -10.70 -0.70
C GLY A 56 -2.27 -10.37 0.46
N VAL A 57 -2.57 -10.94 1.63
CA VAL A 57 -1.79 -10.78 2.86
C VAL A 57 -0.63 -11.76 2.82
N HIS A 58 0.34 -11.52 1.93
CA HIS A 58 1.67 -12.08 2.12
C HIS A 58 2.40 -11.16 3.10
N VAL A 59 2.20 -11.40 4.39
CA VAL A 59 2.77 -10.60 5.49
C VAL A 59 4.30 -10.71 5.59
N GLN A 60 4.90 -11.65 4.88
CA GLN A 60 6.34 -11.82 4.91
C GLN A 60 7.02 -10.87 3.92
N GLY A 61 7.69 -9.85 4.46
CA GLY A 61 8.55 -8.96 3.69
C GLY A 61 7.84 -7.78 3.01
N VAL A 62 6.63 -7.43 3.43
CA VAL A 62 5.98 -6.16 3.05
C VAL A 62 6.24 -5.09 4.11
N SER A 63 6.40 -3.84 3.68
CA SER A 63 6.60 -2.69 4.57
C SER A 63 5.30 -2.01 5.00
N ALA A 64 4.23 -2.18 4.23
CA ALA A 64 2.89 -1.72 4.56
C ALA A 64 1.85 -2.50 3.72
N VAL A 65 0.57 -2.43 4.10
CA VAL A 65 -0.54 -3.06 3.38
C VAL A 65 -1.57 -1.99 2.96
N LEU A 66 -1.91 -1.95 1.69
CA LEU A 66 -3.06 -1.18 1.19
C LEU A 66 -4.34 -2.00 1.44
N ALA A 67 -5.33 -1.42 2.09
CA ALA A 67 -6.62 -2.07 2.33
C ALA A 67 -7.74 -1.26 1.69
N PHE A 68 -8.75 -1.96 1.17
CA PHE A 68 -9.92 -1.34 0.52
C PHE A 68 -11.22 -1.79 1.19
N PRO A 69 -11.39 -1.49 2.49
CA PRO A 69 -12.55 -1.96 3.25
C PRO A 69 -13.85 -1.42 2.64
N GLN A 70 -14.85 -2.30 2.52
CA GLN A 70 -16.16 -2.02 1.95
C GLN A 70 -17.22 -1.74 3.03
N SER A 71 -16.88 -1.93 4.31
CA SER A 71 -17.76 -1.72 5.44
C SER A 71 -17.00 -1.20 6.67
N HIS A 72 -17.73 -0.67 7.64
CA HIS A 72 -17.14 -0.29 8.93
C HIS A 72 -16.55 -1.49 9.68
N GLU A 73 -17.20 -2.65 9.59
CA GLU A 73 -16.70 -3.90 10.19
C GLU A 73 -15.35 -4.31 9.57
N GLU A 74 -15.22 -4.24 8.24
CA GLU A 74 -13.95 -4.52 7.55
C GLU A 74 -12.86 -3.51 7.94
N LEU A 75 -13.21 -2.23 8.14
CA LEU A 75 -12.26 -1.22 8.59
C LEU A 75 -11.72 -1.53 9.99
N ILE A 76 -12.59 -1.91 10.93
CA ILE A 76 -12.19 -2.31 12.29
C ILE A 76 -11.31 -3.56 12.24
N GLN A 77 -11.66 -4.56 11.42
CA GLN A 77 -10.84 -5.76 11.24
C GLN A 77 -9.43 -5.42 10.75
N VAL A 78 -9.33 -4.52 9.76
CA VAL A 78 -8.04 -4.04 9.24
C VAL A 78 -7.19 -3.36 10.33
N GLU A 79 -7.81 -2.55 11.20
CA GLU A 79 -7.11 -1.90 12.33
C GLU A 79 -6.54 -2.94 13.30
N PHE A 80 -7.33 -3.96 13.65
CA PHE A 80 -6.86 -5.06 14.48
C PHE A 80 -5.71 -5.84 13.83
N MET A 81 -5.80 -6.11 12.51
CA MET A 81 -4.73 -6.78 11.76
C MET A 81 -3.45 -5.96 11.75
N SER A 82 -3.53 -4.64 11.55
CA SER A 82 -2.40 -3.71 11.60
C SER A 82 -1.68 -3.78 12.94
N SER A 83 -2.42 -3.72 14.04
CA SER A 83 -1.85 -3.81 15.39
C SER A 83 -1.25 -5.19 15.68
N PHE A 84 -1.89 -6.28 15.25
CA PHE A 84 -1.42 -7.63 15.51
C PHE A 84 -0.15 -7.99 14.71
N LEU A 85 -0.09 -7.53 13.46
CA LEU A 85 1.01 -7.84 12.55
C LEU A 85 2.19 -6.88 12.72
N GLU A 86 2.02 -5.78 13.47
CA GLU A 86 2.98 -4.68 13.58
C GLU A 86 3.40 -4.12 12.20
N ILE A 87 2.48 -4.17 11.23
CA ILE A 87 2.66 -3.65 9.87
C ILE A 87 1.64 -2.55 9.67
N PRO A 88 2.01 -1.37 9.15
CA PRO A 88 1.05 -0.29 8.92
C PRO A 88 0.09 -0.63 7.77
N PHE A 89 -1.22 -0.46 8.02
CA PHE A 89 -2.26 -0.56 7.00
C PHE A 89 -2.70 0.84 6.56
N ILE A 90 -2.83 1.05 5.26
CA ILE A 90 -3.34 2.28 4.65
C ILE A 90 -4.68 1.95 4.01
N SER A 91 -5.77 2.37 4.66
CA SER A 91 -7.13 2.09 4.20
C SER A 91 -7.61 3.16 3.22
N ILE A 92 -8.05 2.74 2.03
CA ILE A 92 -8.66 3.59 1.00
C ILE A 92 -10.17 3.31 1.01
N ILE A 93 -10.94 4.32 1.43
CA ILE A 93 -12.41 4.26 1.54
C ILE A 93 -13.06 5.14 0.47
N GLU A 94 -14.16 4.66 -0.14
CA GLU A 94 -14.88 5.41 -1.20
C GLU A 94 -15.78 6.52 -0.61
N GLN A 95 -16.09 6.50 0.69
CA GLN A 95 -17.08 7.37 1.35
C GLN A 95 -16.54 8.20 2.53
N GLY A 96 -15.23 8.50 2.57
CA GLY A 96 -14.68 9.44 3.57
C GLY A 96 -14.93 10.89 3.18
N GLU A 97 -15.24 11.76 4.14
CA GLU A 97 -15.06 13.21 3.93
C GLU A 97 -13.61 13.46 3.48
N PRO A 98 -13.36 14.18 2.36
CA PRO A 98 -12.01 14.47 1.94
C PRO A 98 -11.28 15.24 3.06
N LEU A 99 -10.08 14.79 3.42
CA LEU A 99 -9.21 15.51 4.35
C LEU A 99 -9.00 16.93 3.81
N LYS A 100 -9.59 17.93 4.47
CA LYS A 100 -9.33 19.33 4.17
C LYS A 100 -7.89 19.63 4.58
N THR A 101 -6.99 19.65 3.60
CA THR A 101 -5.65 20.19 3.77
C THR A 101 -5.76 21.70 3.88
N GLN A 102 -5.45 22.26 5.06
CA GLN A 102 -5.31 23.70 5.26
C GLN A 102 -4.00 24.22 4.68
#